data_AF-A0A916RMD9-F1
#
_entry.id   AF-A0A916RMD9-F1
#
_cell.length_a   1.000
_cell.length_b   1.000
_cell.length_c   1.000
_cell.angle_alpha   90.00
_cell.angle_beta   90.00
_cell.angle_gamma   90.00
#
_symmetry.space_group_name_H-M   'P 1'
#
loop_
_entity.id
_entity.type
_entity.pdbx_description
1 polymer ?
#
loop_
_entity_poly.entity_id
_entity_poly.type
_entity_poly.pdbx_seq_one_letter_code
_entity_poly.pdbx_strand_id
1 'polypeptide(L)'
;MIAADKLADWRETHEIGLVRGSPNHPQTLGRIERWHQTLKNRVLMENDFLPGDLEAQIAAFVEHYNQKRYHGSPGNLTPANVYFVGGQTIMLESERIKRETFNQRRLPHRKAAA
;
A
#
# COMPACT_ATOMS: atom_id res chain seq x y z
N MET A 1 -33.93 0.26 0.56
CA MET A 1 -33.78 -0.89 1.49
C MET A 1 -33.20 -2.14 0.82
N ILE A 2 -33.50 -2.44 -0.44
CA ILE A 2 -33.14 -3.68 -1.17
C ILE A 2 -31.63 -4.03 -1.21
N ALA A 3 -30.71 -3.07 -1.14
CA ALA A 3 -29.28 -3.33 -1.24
C ALA A 3 -28.63 -3.87 0.06
N ALA A 4 -29.17 -3.50 1.23
CA ALA A 4 -28.61 -3.91 2.52
C ALA A 4 -28.91 -5.39 2.80
N ASP A 5 -30.13 -5.84 2.49
CA ASP A 5 -30.58 -7.22 2.68
C ASP A 5 -29.80 -8.18 1.77
N LYS A 6 -29.59 -7.80 0.51
CA LYS A 6 -28.76 -8.57 -0.44
C LYS A 6 -27.31 -8.77 0.03
N LEU A 7 -26.73 -7.78 0.71
CA LEU A 7 -25.38 -7.91 1.26
C LEU A 7 -25.36 -8.83 2.48
N ALA A 8 -26.41 -8.86 3.29
CA ALA A 8 -26.52 -9.77 4.43
C ALA A 8 -26.55 -11.23 3.95
N ASP A 9 -27.44 -11.53 2.99
CA ASP A 9 -27.61 -12.89 2.42
C ASP A 9 -26.32 -13.39 1.77
N TRP A 10 -25.65 -12.54 1.00
CA TRP A 10 -24.38 -12.89 0.35
C TRP A 10 -23.30 -13.25 1.38
N ARG A 11 -23.23 -12.51 2.50
CA ARG A 11 -22.20 -12.73 3.52
C ARG A 11 -22.46 -13.99 4.35
N GLU A 12 -23.72 -14.31 4.62
CA GLU A 12 -24.10 -15.57 5.25
C GLU A 12 -23.73 -16.76 4.36
N THR A 13 -24.04 -16.67 3.08
CA THR A 13 -23.69 -17.72 2.09
C THR A 13 -22.18 -17.96 1.98
N HIS A 14 -21.35 -16.93 2.20
CA HIS A 14 -19.88 -17.02 2.10
C HIS A 14 -19.19 -17.11 3.47
N GLU A 15 -19.94 -17.28 4.56
CA GLU A 15 -19.42 -17.42 5.93
C GLU A 15 -18.54 -16.21 6.39
N ILE A 16 -18.88 -15.00 5.94
CA ILE A 16 -18.10 -13.78 6.23
C ILE A 16 -18.70 -13.02 7.43
N GLY A 17 -18.03 -13.02 8.58
CA GLY A 17 -18.44 -12.24 9.77
C GLY A 17 -18.31 -10.72 9.60
N LEU A 18 -19.21 -9.91 10.21
CA LEU A 18 -19.15 -8.43 10.14
C LEU A 18 -18.58 -7.90 11.44
N VAL A 19 -17.57 -7.07 11.34
CA VAL A 19 -17.12 -6.25 12.47
C VAL A 19 -17.33 -4.79 12.08
N ARG A 20 -18.01 -4.05 12.95
CA ARG A 20 -18.22 -2.60 12.78
C ARG A 20 -17.37 -1.85 13.79
N GLY A 21 -16.81 -0.72 13.36
CA GLY A 21 -16.24 0.24 14.29
C GLY A 21 -17.33 0.89 15.15
N SER A 22 -16.95 1.38 16.32
CA SER A 22 -17.86 2.16 17.16
C SER A 22 -18.36 3.40 16.42
N PRO A 23 -19.62 3.83 16.65
CA PRO A 23 -20.13 5.07 16.10
C PRO A 23 -19.21 6.25 16.43
N ASN A 24 -19.03 7.17 15.48
CA ASN A 24 -18.20 8.37 15.61
C ASN A 24 -16.73 8.11 15.98
N HIS A 25 -16.19 6.94 15.67
CA HIS A 25 -14.80 6.57 15.95
C HIS A 25 -14.00 6.26 14.66
N PRO A 26 -13.66 7.28 13.84
CA PRO A 26 -13.02 7.10 12.53
C PRO A 26 -11.65 6.42 12.60
N GLN A 27 -10.96 6.54 13.74
CA GLN A 27 -9.63 5.94 13.94
C GLN A 27 -9.65 4.41 13.75
N THR A 28 -10.79 3.74 13.99
CA THR A 28 -10.93 2.30 13.79
C THR A 28 -10.76 1.90 12.32
N LEU A 29 -11.15 2.78 11.39
CA LEU A 29 -11.04 2.57 9.94
C LEU A 29 -9.90 3.41 9.32
N GLY A 30 -8.99 3.94 10.15
CA GLY A 30 -7.96 4.89 9.72
C GLY A 30 -7.05 4.39 8.61
N ARG A 31 -6.82 3.07 8.48
CA ARG A 31 -6.00 2.50 7.39
C ARG A 31 -6.65 2.72 6.02
N ILE A 32 -7.95 2.44 5.89
CA ILE A 32 -8.67 2.62 4.62
C ILE A 32 -8.90 4.10 4.35
N GLU A 33 -9.15 4.90 5.38
CA GLU A 33 -9.24 6.37 5.25
C GLU A 33 -7.93 6.97 4.74
N ARG A 34 -6.79 6.56 5.30
CA ARG A 34 -5.47 7.02 4.87
C ARG A 34 -5.14 6.57 3.44
N TRP A 35 -5.55 5.35 3.07
CA TRP A 35 -5.41 4.87 1.69
C TRP A 35 -6.20 5.75 0.72
N HIS A 36 -7.47 6.03 1.03
CA HIS A 36 -8.30 6.93 0.22
C HIS A 36 -7.70 8.33 0.12
N GLN A 37 -7.21 8.91 1.23
CA GLN A 37 -6.53 10.21 1.18
C GLN A 37 -5.32 10.18 0.22
N THR A 38 -4.54 9.09 0.24
CA THR A 38 -3.38 8.93 -0.66
C THR A 38 -3.79 8.83 -2.13
N LEU A 39 -4.88 8.12 -2.42
CA LEU A 39 -5.49 8.06 -3.76
C LEU A 39 -5.89 9.46 -4.23
N LYS A 40 -6.71 10.16 -3.42
CA LYS A 40 -7.23 11.48 -3.76
C LYS A 40 -6.14 12.53 -3.93
N ASN A 41 -5.05 12.45 -3.16
CA ASN A 41 -3.91 13.36 -3.29
C ASN A 41 -3.10 13.14 -4.58
N ARG A 42 -3.26 11.99 -5.25
CA ARG A 42 -2.46 11.61 -6.41
C ARG A 42 -3.25 11.63 -7.71
N VAL A 43 -4.56 11.36 -7.66
CA VAL A 43 -5.48 11.48 -8.79
C VAL A 43 -6.00 12.91 -8.85
N LEU A 44 -5.72 13.61 -9.95
CA LEU A 44 -6.15 14.98 -10.17
C LEU A 44 -7.61 14.99 -10.63
N MET A 45 -8.55 15.01 -9.68
CA MET A 45 -10.00 14.93 -9.97
C MET A 45 -10.54 16.07 -10.83
N GLU A 46 -9.82 17.19 -10.98
CA GLU A 46 -10.27 18.36 -11.73
C GLU A 46 -10.03 18.26 -13.25
N ASN A 47 -9.34 17.23 -13.75
CA ASN A 47 -8.90 17.14 -15.15
C ASN A 47 -9.42 15.91 -15.92
N ASP A 48 -10.44 15.22 -15.41
CA ASP A 48 -11.03 14.08 -16.12
C ASP A 48 -12.13 14.56 -17.08
N PHE A 49 -11.80 14.64 -18.37
CA PHE A 49 -12.69 15.13 -19.42
C PHE A 49 -13.69 14.07 -19.89
N LEU A 50 -13.41 12.78 -19.64
CA LEU A 50 -14.28 11.65 -19.94
C LEU A 50 -14.41 10.71 -18.72
N PRO A 51 -15.56 10.04 -18.52
CA PRO A 51 -15.75 9.10 -17.41
C PRO A 51 -14.69 7.99 -17.33
N GLY A 52 -14.20 7.51 -18.49
CA GLY A 52 -13.18 6.46 -18.56
C GLY A 52 -11.79 6.92 -18.12
N ASP A 53 -11.50 8.23 -18.17
CA ASP A 53 -10.19 8.76 -17.79
C ASP A 53 -9.97 8.61 -16.29
N LEU A 54 -10.98 8.93 -15.48
CA LEU A 54 -10.92 8.76 -14.03
C LEU A 54 -10.74 7.29 -13.65
N GLU A 55 -11.45 6.38 -14.32
CA GLU A 55 -11.29 4.93 -14.09
C GLU A 55 -9.86 4.46 -14.40
N ALA A 56 -9.30 4.92 -15.53
CA ALA A 56 -7.93 4.62 -15.92
C ALA A 56 -6.91 5.20 -14.92
N GLN A 57 -7.11 6.43 -14.44
CA GLN A 57 -6.25 7.05 -13.43
C GLN A 57 -6.29 6.29 -12.10
N ILE A 58 -7.48 5.88 -11.64
CA ILE A 58 -7.64 5.07 -10.43
C ILE A 58 -6.94 3.72 -10.61
N ALA A 59 -7.12 3.05 -11.75
CA ALA A 59 -6.45 1.78 -12.04
C ALA A 59 -4.92 1.91 -12.02
N ALA A 60 -4.38 2.95 -12.66
CA ALA A 60 -2.95 3.24 -12.68
C ALA A 60 -2.41 3.53 -11.27
N PHE A 61 -3.17 4.26 -10.44
CA PHE A 61 -2.83 4.47 -9.04
C PHE A 61 -2.77 3.15 -8.27
N VAL A 62 -3.80 2.30 -8.38
CA VAL A 62 -3.89 1.02 -7.67
C VAL A 62 -2.72 0.12 -8.05
N GLU A 63 -2.41 0.00 -9.34
CA GLU A 63 -1.27 -0.77 -9.83
C GLU A 63 0.04 -0.25 -9.24
N HIS A 64 0.27 1.07 -9.31
CA HIS A 64 1.48 1.67 -8.76
C HIS A 64 1.57 1.46 -7.23
N TYR A 65 0.49 1.69 -6.49
CA TYR A 65 0.46 1.56 -5.03
C TYR A 65 0.78 0.13 -4.57
N ASN A 66 0.20 -0.86 -5.25
CA ASN A 66 0.32 -2.26 -4.86
C ASN A 66 1.61 -2.93 -5.37
N GLN A 67 2.07 -2.58 -6.57
CA GLN A 67 3.16 -3.31 -7.23
C GLN A 67 4.50 -2.58 -7.21
N LYS A 68 4.50 -1.23 -7.19
CA LYS A 68 5.70 -0.42 -7.45
C LYS A 68 6.11 0.46 -6.28
N ARG A 69 5.16 0.91 -5.46
CA ARG A 69 5.43 1.80 -4.33
C ARG A 69 5.98 1.05 -3.14
N TYR A 70 7.18 1.41 -2.69
CA TYR A 70 7.74 0.95 -1.42
C TYR A 70 7.08 1.65 -0.24
N HIS A 71 6.79 0.89 0.82
CA HIS A 71 6.20 1.41 2.06
C HIS A 71 7.14 1.18 3.24
N GLY A 72 7.40 2.23 4.02
CA GLY A 72 8.36 2.16 5.13
C GLY A 72 7.94 1.22 6.26
N SER A 73 6.64 1.14 6.55
CA SER A 73 6.11 0.29 7.64
C SER A 73 6.44 -1.20 7.47
N PRO A 74 6.26 -1.82 6.29
CA PRO A 74 6.68 -3.21 6.04
C PRO A 74 8.13 -3.35 5.55
N GLY A 75 9.06 -2.51 6.00
CA GLY A 75 10.49 -2.67 5.67
C GLY A 75 10.86 -2.30 4.23
N ASN A 76 10.23 -1.27 3.67
CA ASN A 76 10.37 -0.87 2.26
C ASN A 76 9.97 -1.95 1.27
N LEU A 77 8.97 -2.76 1.61
CA LEU A 77 8.33 -3.68 0.66
C LEU A 77 7.11 -3.04 0.01
N THR A 78 6.74 -3.53 -1.17
CA THR A 78 5.45 -3.20 -1.80
C THR A 78 4.35 -4.04 -1.16
N PRO A 79 3.07 -3.62 -1.20
CA PRO A 79 1.97 -4.41 -0.65
C PRO A 79 1.88 -5.79 -1.31
N ALA A 80 2.14 -5.89 -2.62
CA ALA A 80 2.21 -7.16 -3.32
C ALA A 80 3.30 -8.08 -2.76
N ASN A 81 4.50 -7.56 -2.47
CA ASN A 81 5.58 -8.37 -1.87
C ASN A 81 5.27 -8.86 -0.45
N VAL A 82 4.45 -8.12 0.29
CA VAL A 82 3.99 -8.53 1.63
C VAL A 82 2.91 -9.60 1.51
N TYR A 83 1.98 -9.44 0.56
CA TYR A 83 0.83 -10.33 0.40
C TYR A 83 1.18 -11.64 -0.30
N PHE A 84 1.99 -11.58 -1.36
CA PHE A 84 2.48 -12.73 -2.10
C PHE A 84 3.82 -13.17 -1.52
N VAL A 85 4.00 -14.49 -1.35
CA VAL A 85 5.20 -15.09 -0.75
C VAL A 85 6.44 -14.74 -1.60
N GLY A 86 7.18 -13.73 -1.16
CA GLY A 86 8.35 -13.17 -1.85
C GLY A 86 9.02 -12.00 -1.13
N GLY A 87 8.36 -11.39 -0.14
CA GLY A 87 8.93 -10.27 0.62
C GLY A 87 10.20 -10.58 1.41
N GLN A 88 10.33 -11.79 1.97
CA GLN A 88 11.51 -12.16 2.78
C GLN A 88 12.80 -12.23 1.96
N THR A 89 12.75 -12.77 0.74
CA THR A 89 13.93 -12.86 -0.13
C THR A 89 14.38 -11.47 -0.59
N ILE A 90 13.43 -10.59 -0.93
CA ILE A 90 13.69 -9.19 -1.30
C ILE A 90 14.32 -8.42 -0.13
N MET A 91 13.86 -8.68 1.10
CA MET A 91 14.40 -8.04 2.30
C MET A 91 15.84 -8.47 2.58
N LEU A 92 16.13 -9.78 2.51
CA LEU A 92 17.49 -10.30 2.70
C LEU A 92 18.48 -9.74 1.68
N GLU A 93 18.08 -9.68 0.41
CA GLU A 93 18.92 -9.11 -0.65
C GLU A 93 19.15 -7.60 -0.44
N SER A 94 18.11 -6.88 -0.02
CA SER A 94 18.23 -5.46 0.32
C SER A 94 19.19 -5.21 1.49
N GLU A 95 19.18 -6.07 2.51
CA GLU A 95 20.12 -6.00 3.63
C GLU A 95 21.56 -6.27 3.19
N ARG A 96 21.77 -7.27 2.32
CA ARG A 96 23.08 -7.59 1.73
C ARG A 96 23.64 -6.37 0.99
N ILE A 97 22.87 -5.79 0.08
CA ILE A 97 23.26 -4.60 -0.70
C ILE A 97 23.58 -3.41 0.23
N LYS A 98 22.76 -3.15 1.25
CA LYS A 98 23.02 -2.09 2.23
C LYS A 98 24.34 -2.30 2.96
N ARG A 99 24.64 -3.53 3.40
CA ARG A 99 25.89 -3.86 4.11
C ARG A 99 27.10 -3.69 3.20
N GLU A 100 27.02 -4.15 1.95
CA GLU A 100 28.08 -3.96 0.95
C GLU A 100 28.34 -2.48 0.68
N THR A 101 27.28 -1.71 0.43
CA THR A 101 27.36 -0.27 0.21
C THR A 101 28.00 0.45 1.40
N PHE A 102 27.63 0.07 2.63
CA PHE A 102 28.21 0.64 3.84
C PHE A 102 29.71 0.35 3.95
N ASN A 103 30.13 -0.90 3.71
CA ASN A 103 31.54 -1.29 3.75
C ASN A 103 32.38 -0.59 2.68
N GLN A 104 31.87 -0.46 1.46
CA GLN A 104 32.53 0.29 0.38
C GLN A 104 32.75 1.76 0.77
N ARG A 105 31.76 2.40 1.39
CA ARG A 105 31.85 3.81 1.82
C ARG A 105 32.80 4.02 3.01
N ARG A 106 33.02 3.03 3.87
CA ARG A 106 33.96 3.13 5.00
C ARG A 106 35.42 3.28 4.58
N LEU A 107 35.81 2.67 3.45
CA LEU A 107 37.20 2.64 2.97
C LEU A 107 37.73 4.05 2.61
N PRO A 108 37.02 4.88 1.82
CA PRO A 108 37.40 6.28 1.57
C PRO A 108 37.40 7.16 2.82
N HIS A 109 36.38 7.04 3.68
CA HIS A 109 36.29 7.88 4.89
C HIS A 109 37.45 7.65 5.86
N ARG A 110 37.94 6.41 5.99
CA ARG A 110 39.13 6.13 6.83
C ARG A 110 40.42 6.70 6.23
N LYS A 111 40.54 6.77 4.89
CA LYS A 111 41.69 7.39 4.22
C LYS A 111 41.68 8.92 4.25
N ALA A 112 40.50 9.53 4.32
CA ALA A 112 40.35 10.99 4.41
C ALA A 112 40.47 11.53 5.85
N ALA A 113 40.36 10.66 6.85
CA ALA A 113 40.47 10.97 8.27
C ALA A 113 41.85 10.64 8.89
N ALA A 114 42.78 10.14 8.08
CA ALA A 114 44.19 9.89 8.42
C ALA A 114 45.07 10.90 7.69
#